data_AF-M7X6E8-F1
#
_entry.id   AF-M7X6E8-F1
#
_cell.length_a   1.000
_cell.length_b   1.000
_cell.length_c   1.000
_cell.angle_alpha   90.00
_cell.angle_beta   90.00
_cell.angle_gamma   90.00
#
_symmetry.space_group_name_H-M   'P 1'
#
loop_
_entity.id
_entity.type
_entity.pdbx_description
1 polymer ?
#
loop_
_entity_poly.entity_id
_entity_poly.type
_entity_poly.pdbx_seq_one_letter_code
_entity_poly.pdbx_strand_id
1 'polypeptide(L)'
;MIIPKADRRTIYENLFKDGVLVAKKDYNAPKHQELDVKNLFVIKACQSLTSRGYLTTHFSWQYYYYTLTPEGIDYLREYLHLPAEIVPATYKKQVRAPRPGQAQRPEGAYRAPRGGDQEGYRRREGAKEEGAGDFKPRFAGVGRGGPRQEA
;
A
#
# COMPACT_ATOMS: atom_id res chain seq x y z
N MET A 1 -27.12 18.59 8.40
CA MET A 1 -27.99 18.21 7.26
C MET A 1 -29.00 17.17 7.71
N ILE A 2 -30.26 17.29 7.29
CA ILE A 2 -31.29 16.27 7.52
C ILE A 2 -31.07 15.15 6.50
N ILE A 3 -30.76 13.95 6.99
CA ILE A 3 -30.55 12.74 6.18
C ILE A 3 -31.50 11.68 6.76
N PRO A 4 -32.26 10.94 5.93
CA PRO A 4 -33.09 9.84 6.40
C PRO A 4 -32.30 8.86 7.27
N LYS A 5 -32.93 8.33 8.33
CA LYS A 5 -32.25 7.42 9.26
C LYS A 5 -31.78 6.13 8.57
N ALA A 6 -32.57 5.61 7.63
CA ALA A 6 -32.23 4.42 6.84
C ALA A 6 -30.93 4.64 6.04
N ASP A 7 -30.89 5.67 5.19
CA ASP A 7 -29.71 6.00 4.37
C ASP A 7 -28.46 6.26 5.21
N ARG A 8 -28.62 6.97 6.34
CA ARG A 8 -27.50 7.22 7.26
C ARG A 8 -26.94 5.92 7.84
N ARG A 9 -27.82 5.00 8.25
CA ARG A 9 -27.43 3.70 8.76
C ARG A 9 -26.69 2.90 7.68
N THR A 10 -27.19 2.87 6.45
CA THR A 10 -26.51 2.22 5.32
C THR A 10 -25.11 2.79 5.07
N ILE A 11 -24.94 4.12 5.13
CA ILE A 11 -23.62 4.76 4.97
C ILE A 11 -22.66 4.30 6.09
N TYR A 12 -23.13 4.29 7.33
CA TYR A 12 -22.31 3.93 8.50
C TYR A 12 -21.94 2.44 8.52
N GLU A 13 -22.86 1.57 8.12
CA GLU A 13 -22.60 0.13 8.02
C GLU A 13 -21.51 -0.17 6.98
N ASN A 14 -21.53 0.49 5.82
CA ASN A 14 -20.49 0.27 4.80
C ASN A 14 -19.15 0.90 5.21
N LEU A 15 -19.16 2.09 5.81
CA LEU A 15 -17.96 2.68 6.41
C LEU A 15 -17.30 1.76 7.45
N PHE A 16 -18.10 1.07 8.27
CA PHE A 16 -17.58 0.14 9.27
C PHE A 16 -17.07 -1.18 8.66
N LYS A 17 -17.74 -1.70 7.62
CA LYS A 17 -17.31 -2.92 6.93
C LYS A 17 -15.94 -2.74 6.28
N ASP A 18 -15.79 -1.70 5.46
CA ASP A 18 -14.60 -1.52 4.64
C ASP A 18 -13.54 -0.67 5.34
N GLY A 19 -13.93 0.21 6.27
CA GLY A 19 -13.02 1.13 6.98
C GLY A 19 -12.54 2.31 6.13
N VAL A 20 -12.94 2.36 4.85
CA VAL A 20 -12.62 3.40 3.88
C VAL A 20 -13.85 3.69 3.03
N LEU A 21 -13.97 4.92 2.52
CA LEU A 21 -15.03 5.28 1.59
C LEU A 21 -14.51 6.32 0.60
N VAL A 22 -14.88 6.19 -0.67
CA VAL A 22 -14.53 7.16 -1.72
C VAL A 22 -15.80 7.80 -2.24
N ALA A 23 -15.83 9.13 -2.39
CA ALA A 23 -16.97 9.82 -2.97
C ALA A 23 -16.53 10.91 -3.95
N LYS A 24 -17.07 10.88 -5.18
CA LYS A 24 -16.87 11.97 -6.15
C LYS A 24 -17.53 13.25 -5.63
N LYS A 25 -16.92 14.42 -5.80
CA LYS A 25 -17.49 15.73 -5.49
C LYS A 25 -18.52 16.13 -6.55
N ASP A 26 -19.64 15.43 -6.54
CA ASP A 26 -20.82 15.72 -7.35
C ASP A 26 -22.06 15.63 -6.45
N TYR A 27 -22.63 16.78 -6.11
CA TYR A 27 -23.78 16.85 -5.20
C TYR A 27 -25.10 16.52 -5.89
N ASN A 28 -25.14 16.52 -7.22
CA ASN A 28 -26.38 16.29 -7.98
C ASN A 28 -26.50 14.84 -8.47
N ALA A 29 -25.42 14.06 -8.36
CA ALA A 29 -25.44 12.64 -8.68
C ALA A 29 -26.57 11.92 -7.90
N PRO A 30 -27.51 11.25 -8.59
CA PRO A 30 -28.68 10.64 -7.96
C PRO A 30 -28.29 9.46 -7.08
N LYS A 31 -27.18 8.78 -7.40
CA LYS A 31 -26.65 7.63 -6.66
C LYS A 31 -25.14 7.72 -6.51
N HIS A 32 -24.65 7.12 -5.44
CA HIS A 32 -23.24 6.85 -5.22
C HIS A 32 -22.79 5.61 -6.04
N GLN A 33 -21.49 5.43 -6.28
CA GLN A 33 -20.98 4.35 -7.14
C GLN A 33 -21.16 2.96 -6.49
N GLU A 34 -20.90 2.86 -5.19
CA GLU A 34 -20.95 1.58 -4.46
C GLU A 34 -22.21 1.42 -3.61
N LEU A 35 -22.91 2.53 -3.33
CA LEU A 35 -24.03 2.57 -2.40
C LEU A 35 -25.30 3.02 -3.13
N ASP A 36 -26.43 2.36 -2.83
CA ASP A 36 -27.75 2.79 -3.30
C ASP A 36 -28.30 3.97 -2.48
N VAL A 37 -27.46 4.98 -2.28
CA VAL A 37 -27.76 6.21 -1.53
C VAL A 37 -27.32 7.41 -2.36
N LYS A 38 -28.04 8.53 -2.22
CA LYS A 38 -27.68 9.79 -2.89
C LYS A 38 -26.27 10.23 -2.49
N ASN A 39 -25.46 10.61 -3.47
CA ASN A 39 -24.06 10.97 -3.23
C ASN A 39 -23.93 12.19 -2.29
N LEU A 40 -24.88 13.12 -2.36
CA LEU A 40 -24.97 14.26 -1.45
C LEU A 40 -25.07 13.82 0.02
N PHE A 41 -25.87 12.80 0.33
CA PHE A 41 -26.02 12.30 1.69
C PHE A 41 -24.73 11.69 2.21
N VAL A 42 -24.00 10.97 1.35
CA VAL A 42 -22.68 10.41 1.66
C VAL A 42 -21.70 11.52 2.03
N ILE A 43 -21.51 12.51 1.14
CA ILE A 43 -20.56 13.61 1.36
C ILE A 43 -20.90 14.38 2.64
N LYS A 44 -22.18 14.66 2.88
CA LYS A 44 -22.61 15.45 4.06
C LYS A 44 -22.58 14.65 5.35
N ALA A 45 -22.85 13.34 5.31
CA ALA A 45 -22.65 12.45 6.45
C ALA A 45 -21.16 12.37 6.81
N CYS A 46 -20.29 12.13 5.83
CA CYS A 46 -18.85 12.07 6.04
C CYS A 46 -18.26 13.42 6.49
N GLN A 47 -18.77 14.54 5.97
CA GLN A 47 -18.40 15.88 6.46
C GLN A 47 -18.71 16.04 7.97
N SER A 48 -19.87 15.58 8.42
CA SER A 48 -20.24 15.66 9.84
C SER A 48 -19.39 14.76 10.75
N LEU A 49 -18.99 13.59 10.25
CA LEU A 49 -18.08 12.69 10.98
C LEU A 49 -16.66 13.25 11.03
N THR A 50 -16.20 13.85 9.93
CA THR A 50 -14.86 14.48 9.83
C THR A 50 -14.75 15.66 10.79
N SER A 51 -15.78 16.51 10.89
CA SER A 51 -15.76 17.63 11.84
C SER A 51 -15.69 17.21 13.31
N ARG A 52 -16.00 15.95 13.61
CA ARG A 52 -15.93 15.38 14.96
C ARG A 52 -14.64 14.57 15.21
N GLY A 53 -13.76 14.44 14.21
CA GLY A 53 -12.52 13.66 14.31
C GLY A 53 -12.65 12.16 14.04
N TYR A 54 -13.85 11.67 13.70
CA TYR A 54 -14.08 10.24 13.45
C TYR A 54 -13.59 9.75 12.07
N LEU A 55 -13.41 10.67 11.13
CA LEU A 55 -12.87 10.39 9.80
C LEU A 55 -11.74 11.35 9.48
N THR A 56 -10.71 10.84 8.83
CA THR A 56 -9.72 11.65 8.12
C THR A 56 -10.12 11.76 6.65
N THR A 57 -10.09 12.97 6.11
CA THR A 57 -10.48 13.24 4.73
C THR A 57 -9.27 13.72 3.93
N HIS A 58 -9.03 13.10 2.78
CA HIS A 58 -8.14 13.61 1.74
C HIS A 58 -8.96 13.96 0.51
N PHE A 59 -8.77 15.14 -0.06
CA PHE A 59 -9.46 15.56 -1.27
C PHE A 59 -8.46 15.68 -2.42
N SER A 60 -8.69 14.93 -3.51
CA SER A 60 -7.82 14.94 -4.68
C SER A 60 -8.62 14.60 -5.94
N TRP A 61 -8.32 15.26 -7.07
CA TRP A 61 -8.96 14.99 -8.37
C TRP A 61 -10.50 15.01 -8.36
N GLN A 62 -11.14 15.90 -7.59
CA GLN A 62 -12.59 15.92 -7.39
C GLN A 62 -13.15 14.65 -6.70
N TYR A 63 -12.33 13.93 -5.95
CA TYR A 63 -12.74 12.82 -5.10
C TYR A 63 -12.39 13.09 -3.65
N TYR A 64 -13.30 12.74 -2.76
CA TYR A 64 -13.08 12.62 -1.33
C TYR A 64 -12.69 11.19 -1.01
N TYR A 65 -11.56 11.05 -0.33
CA TYR A 65 -11.08 9.80 0.22
C TYR A 65 -11.21 9.89 1.73
N TYR A 66 -12.09 9.06 2.30
CA TYR A 66 -12.33 8.98 3.72
C TYR A 66 -11.65 7.74 4.29
N THR A 67 -10.94 7.93 5.39
CA THR A 67 -10.32 6.87 6.17
C THR A 67 -10.83 6.94 7.60
N LEU A 68 -11.22 5.79 8.14
CA LEU A 68 -11.76 5.70 9.49
C LEU A 68 -10.64 5.79 10.54
N THR A 69 -10.81 6.66 11.54
CA THR A 69 -9.88 6.79 12.66
C THR A 69 -10.23 5.79 13.76
N PRO A 70 -9.32 5.46 14.70
CA PRO A 70 -9.62 4.57 15.81
C PRO A 70 -10.84 5.02 16.63
N GLU A 71 -10.94 6.32 16.91
CA GLU A 71 -12.08 6.92 17.62
C GLU A 71 -13.38 6.78 16.83
N GLY A 72 -13.31 6.89 15.50
CA GLY A 72 -14.46 6.70 14.62
C GLY A 72 -14.99 5.26 14.62
N ILE A 73 -14.12 4.28 14.82
CA ILE A 73 -14.52 2.86 14.96
C ILE A 73 -15.36 2.69 16.22
N ASP A 74 -14.92 3.25 17.34
CA ASP A 74 -15.63 3.13 18.62
C ASP A 74 -17.00 3.84 18.55
N TYR A 75 -17.05 5.02 17.95
CA TYR A 75 -18.31 5.74 17.72
C TYR A 75 -19.29 4.94 16.83
N LEU A 76 -18.81 4.38 15.72
CA LEU A 76 -19.67 3.58 14.84
C LEU A 76 -20.13 2.28 15.50
N ARG A 77 -19.30 1.68 16.37
CA ARG A 77 -19.68 0.49 17.15
C ARG A 77 -20.81 0.81 18.12
N GLU A 78 -20.71 1.91 18.86
CA GLU A 78 -21.77 2.35 19.77
C GLU A 78 -23.06 2.69 19.00
N TYR A 79 -22.96 3.41 17.89
CA TYR A 79 -24.11 3.84 17.09
C TYR A 79 -24.85 2.68 16.43
N LEU A 80 -24.13 1.68 15.92
CA LEU A 80 -24.70 0.51 15.25
C LEU A 80 -25.01 -0.64 16.21
N HIS A 81 -24.66 -0.51 17.49
CA HIS A 81 -24.82 -1.54 18.52
C HIS A 81 -24.18 -2.89 18.13
N LEU A 82 -22.98 -2.81 17.55
CA LEU A 82 -22.22 -3.99 17.11
C LEU A 82 -21.35 -4.54 18.26
N PRO A 83 -21.20 -5.87 18.39
CA PRO A 83 -20.29 -6.46 19.35
C PRO A 83 -18.82 -6.12 19.04
N ALA A 84 -17.97 -6.10 20.08
CA ALA A 84 -16.56 -5.69 19.99
C ALA A 84 -15.68 -6.54 19.05
N GLU A 85 -16.15 -7.74 18.69
CA GLU A 85 -15.44 -8.68 17.83
C GLU A 85 -15.40 -8.24 16.36
N ILE A 86 -16.39 -7.48 15.90
CA ILE A 86 -16.44 -7.08 14.49
C ILE A 86 -15.50 -5.91 14.31
N VAL A 87 -14.46 -6.17 13.53
CA VAL A 87 -13.39 -5.23 13.23
C VAL A 87 -13.43 -4.90 11.73
N PRO A 88 -13.27 -3.62 11.34
CA PRO A 88 -13.23 -3.22 9.94
C PRO A 88 -12.19 -3.98 9.13
N ALA A 89 -12.42 -4.12 7.82
CA ALA A 89 -11.52 -4.85 6.92
C ALA A 89 -10.06 -4.36 6.99
N THR A 90 -9.84 -3.07 7.26
CA THR A 90 -8.51 -2.46 7.42
C THR A 90 -7.67 -3.05 8.55
N TYR A 91 -8.29 -3.52 9.63
CA TYR A 91 -7.61 -4.10 10.79
C TYR A 91 -7.49 -5.62 10.72
N LYS A 92 -8.17 -6.27 9.77
CA LYS A 92 -8.00 -7.71 9.52
C LYS A 92 -6.64 -7.91 8.87
N LYS A 93 -5.69 -8.48 9.63
CA LYS A 93 -4.36 -8.82 9.13
C LYS A 93 -4.50 -9.77 7.94
N GLN A 94 -4.23 -9.27 6.74
CA GLN A 94 -4.17 -10.13 5.57
C GLN A 94 -3.03 -11.13 5.74
N VAL A 95 -3.35 -12.43 5.69
CA VAL A 95 -2.36 -13.48 5.55
C VAL A 95 -1.77 -13.33 4.14
N ARG A 96 -0.60 -12.68 4.04
CA ARG A 96 0.13 -12.59 2.77
C ARG A 96 0.36 -14.00 2.27
N ALA A 97 -0.12 -14.30 1.06
CA ALA A 97 0.26 -15.51 0.37
C ALA A 97 1.79 -15.60 0.31
N PRO A 98 2.38 -16.78 0.57
CA PRO A 98 3.83 -16.94 0.47
C PRO A 98 4.25 -16.55 -0.94
N ARG A 99 5.26 -15.68 -1.04
CA ARG A 99 5.78 -15.25 -2.34
C ARG A 99 6.20 -16.52 -3.11
N PRO A 100 5.79 -16.69 -4.37
CA PRO A 100 6.28 -17.80 -5.18
C PRO A 100 7.81 -17.71 -5.25
N GLY A 101 8.50 -18.67 -4.63
CA GLY A 101 9.96 -18.72 -4.51
C GLY A 101 10.51 -18.70 -3.08
N GLN A 102 9.72 -18.33 -2.06
CA GLN A 102 10.07 -18.64 -0.67
C GLN A 102 9.49 -20.01 -0.33
N ALA A 103 10.23 -21.06 -0.67
CA ALA A 103 10.00 -22.36 -0.06
C ALA A 103 10.00 -22.16 1.45
N GLN A 104 8.87 -22.47 2.10
CA GLN A 104 8.75 -22.60 3.53
C GLN A 104 9.84 -23.58 3.95
N ARG A 105 10.99 -23.07 4.40
CA ARG A 105 12.09 -23.91 4.82
C ARG A 105 11.58 -24.58 6.11
N PRO A 106 11.37 -25.90 6.13
CA PRO A 106 10.95 -26.56 7.35
C PRO A 106 12.06 -26.30 8.36
N GLU A 107 11.70 -25.74 9.51
CA GLU A 107 12.61 -25.70 10.64
C GLU A 107 12.97 -27.15 10.98
N GLY A 108 14.22 -27.56 10.67
CA GLY A 108 14.71 -28.92 10.92
C GLY A 108 15.11 -29.77 9.70
N ALA A 109 15.04 -29.28 8.46
CA ALA A 109 15.53 -30.06 7.31
C ALA A 109 17.08 -30.07 7.24
N TYR A 110 17.67 -31.22 7.50
CA TYR A 110 19.11 -31.52 7.37
C TYR A 110 19.67 -31.04 6.02
N ARG A 111 20.68 -30.16 6.04
CA ARG A 111 21.39 -29.72 4.83
C ARG A 111 22.50 -30.73 4.55
N ALA A 112 22.30 -31.59 3.55
CA ALA A 112 23.39 -32.40 3.02
C ALA A 112 24.52 -31.48 2.51
N PRO A 113 25.81 -31.75 2.86
CA PRO A 113 26.92 -31.02 2.29
C PRO A 113 26.96 -31.34 0.79
N ARG A 114 26.64 -30.35 -0.04
CA ARG A 114 26.82 -30.43 -1.47
C ARG A 114 28.33 -30.42 -1.73
N GLY A 115 28.93 -31.61 -1.82
CA GLY A 115 30.22 -31.78 -2.46
C GLY A 115 30.16 -31.24 -3.90
N GLY A 116 31.23 -30.75 -4.50
CA GLY A 116 32.58 -30.57 -3.99
C GLY A 116 33.48 -30.37 -5.20
N ASP A 117 33.23 -29.36 -6.06
CA ASP A 117 33.91 -29.28 -7.37
C ASP A 117 34.12 -27.84 -7.91
N GLN A 118 34.21 -26.81 -7.06
CA GLN A 118 34.49 -25.43 -7.54
C GLN A 118 35.57 -24.66 -6.75
N GLU A 119 36.31 -25.32 -5.86
CA GLU A 119 37.36 -24.66 -5.07
C GLU A 119 38.78 -24.71 -5.68
N GLY A 120 38.95 -25.31 -6.87
CA GLY A 120 40.25 -25.45 -7.51
C GLY A 120 40.83 -24.18 -8.17
N TYR A 121 40.02 -23.16 -8.44
CA TYR A 121 40.47 -21.98 -9.22
C TYR A 121 41.07 -20.83 -8.39
N ARG A 122 41.06 -20.89 -7.05
CA ARG A 122 41.61 -19.83 -6.19
C ARG A 122 42.85 -20.20 -5.39
N ARG A 123 43.46 -21.37 -5.63
CA ARG A 123 44.68 -21.77 -4.92
C ARG A 123 45.81 -22.16 -5.87
N ARG A 124 46.59 -21.16 -6.27
CA ARG A 124 48.01 -21.35 -6.58
C ARG A 124 48.79 -20.15 -6.08
N GLU A 125 49.38 -20.29 -4.90
CA GLU A 125 50.50 -19.45 -4.47
C GLU A 125 51.73 -19.74 -5.34
N GLY A 126 52.34 -18.66 -5.85
CA GLY A 126 53.79 -18.50 -6.03
C GLY A 126 54.53 -19.37 -7.04
N ALA A 127 54.86 -18.81 -8.21
CA ALA A 127 56.22 -18.88 -8.81
C ALA A 127 56.32 -18.13 -10.15
N LYS A 128 57.08 -17.02 -10.09
CA LYS A 128 58.10 -16.52 -11.04
C LYS A 128 57.78 -16.09 -12.49
N GLU A 129 58.30 -14.89 -12.74
CA GLU A 129 59.00 -14.35 -13.92
C GLU A 129 58.31 -14.14 -15.27
N GLU A 130 58.36 -12.86 -15.64
CA GLU A 130 58.70 -12.29 -16.95
C GLU A 130 57.72 -12.45 -18.11
N GLY A 131 57.31 -11.29 -18.65
CA GLY A 131 57.00 -11.20 -20.07
C GLY A 131 55.82 -10.30 -20.45
N ALA A 132 56.10 -9.01 -20.53
CA ALA A 132 55.62 -8.10 -21.59
C ALA A 132 54.11 -7.77 -21.72
N GLY A 133 53.84 -6.46 -21.83
CA GLY A 133 52.72 -5.98 -22.63
C GLY A 133 51.93 -4.82 -22.04
N ASP A 134 52.50 -3.62 -22.09
CA ASP A 134 51.83 -2.33 -21.89
C ASP A 134 50.68 -2.16 -22.89
N PHE A 135 49.41 -2.05 -22.47
CA PHE A 135 48.44 -1.22 -23.21
C PHE A 135 47.11 -0.92 -22.48
N LYS A 136 46.73 0.37 -22.47
CA LYS A 136 45.62 0.98 -21.72
C LYS A 136 44.36 1.16 -22.59
N PRO A 137 43.17 0.62 -22.24
CA PRO A 137 41.97 0.84 -23.05
C PRO A 137 41.38 2.24 -22.80
N ARG A 138 41.46 3.12 -23.81
CA ARG A 138 40.67 4.36 -23.87
C ARG A 138 39.35 4.08 -24.57
N PHE A 139 38.24 4.21 -23.85
CA PHE A 139 36.89 4.19 -24.44
C PHE A 139 36.58 5.55 -25.07
N ALA A 140 36.83 5.67 -26.38
CA ALA A 140 36.31 6.77 -27.20
C ALA A 140 34.93 6.37 -27.74
N GLY A 141 33.89 6.60 -26.93
CA GLY A 141 32.48 6.49 -27.33
C GLY A 141 31.96 7.84 -27.80
N VAL A 142 31.72 7.96 -29.10
CA VAL A 142 31.16 9.12 -29.81
C VAL A 142 29.73 9.39 -29.36
N GLY A 143 29.40 10.61 -28.88
CA GLY A 143 28.00 11.03 -28.78
C GLY A 143 27.63 12.15 -27.79
N ARG A 144 27.88 13.40 -28.20
CA ARG A 144 27.06 14.61 -27.96
C ARG A 144 26.75 15.08 -26.51
N GLY A 145 27.33 16.24 -26.17
CA GLY A 145 26.68 17.26 -25.31
C GLY A 145 27.33 17.49 -23.94
N GLY A 146 28.47 18.19 -23.92
CA GLY A 146 29.09 18.65 -22.66
C GLY A 146 28.26 19.74 -21.95
N PRO A 147 28.33 19.84 -20.61
CA PRO A 147 27.64 20.87 -19.86
C PRO A 147 28.26 22.26 -20.10
N ARG A 148 27.38 23.23 -20.35
CA ARG A 148 27.64 24.66 -20.55
C ARG A 148 28.19 25.27 -19.26
N GLN A 149 29.35 25.93 -19.32
CA GLN A 149 29.89 26.72 -18.21
C GLN A 149 29.13 28.05 -18.11
N GLU A 150 28.70 28.36 -16.88
CA GLU A 150 28.06 29.61 -16.48
C GLU A 150 29.12 30.72 -16.38
N ALA A 151 28.70 31.95 -16.69
CA ALA A 151 29.41 33.20 -16.43
C ALA A 151 28.55 34.06 -15.50
#